data_AF-A0A7C4P0T4-F1
#
_entry.id   AF-A0A7C4P0T4-F1
#
_cell.length_a   1.000
_cell.length_b   1.000
_cell.length_c   1.000
_cell.angle_alpha   90.00
_cell.angle_beta   90.00
_cell.angle_gamma   90.00
#
_symmetry.space_group_name_H-M   'P 1'
#
loop_
_entity.id
_entity.type
_entity.pdbx_description
1 polymer ?
#
loop_
_entity_poly.entity_id
_entity_poly.type
_entity_poly.pdbx_seq_one_letter_code
_entity_poly.pdbx_strand_id
1 'polypeptide(L)'
;MKPLKKRKSNGFNFYSIAATPYLKVNSAFALILLLVFIYSLVFSQNKHPIPAALTQLTGIVPPSKGLSAAFSQIVRFNFTNAHILNPYGLRVFSFFLIQFILRVGLIVTALRFPNSVKTSTIAVDILISLILLIYCFYPLIEFTFKMLLQLFQ
;
A
#
# COMPACT_ATOMS: atom_id res chain seq x y z
N MET A 1 22.74 7.78 54.44
CA MET A 1 21.88 8.19 53.31
C MET A 1 22.32 7.47 52.04
N LYS A 2 21.50 6.59 51.46
CA LYS A 2 21.78 6.01 50.13
C LYS A 2 21.44 7.04 49.05
N PRO A 3 22.31 7.28 48.04
CA PRO A 3 22.01 8.25 47.00
C PRO A 3 20.83 7.76 46.13
N LEU A 4 19.85 8.64 45.94
CA LEU A 4 18.71 8.40 45.05
C LEU A 4 19.24 8.22 43.62
N LYS A 5 19.03 7.01 43.07
CA LYS A 5 19.34 6.67 41.68
C LYS A 5 18.54 7.59 40.76
N LYS A 6 19.22 8.56 40.15
CA LYS A 6 18.65 9.53 39.19
C LYS A 6 17.96 8.73 38.07
N ARG A 7 16.63 8.74 38.04
CA ARG A 7 15.82 8.12 36.98
C ARG A 7 16.13 8.90 35.70
N LYS A 8 16.93 8.32 34.81
CA LYS A 8 17.21 8.90 33.49
C LYS A 8 15.86 9.14 32.81
N SER A 9 15.50 10.41 32.60
CA SER A 9 14.35 10.75 31.79
C SER A 9 14.62 10.20 30.39
N ASN A 10 13.86 9.17 30.00
CA ASN A 10 13.85 8.66 28.64
C ASN A 10 13.12 9.69 27.76
N GLY A 11 13.75 10.84 27.52
CA GLY A 11 13.37 11.72 26.44
C GLY A 11 13.44 10.90 25.15
N PHE A 12 12.28 10.72 24.52
CA PHE A 12 12.11 9.94 23.30
C PHE A 12 13.02 10.51 22.22
N ASN A 13 14.16 9.88 21.96
CA ASN A 13 15.20 10.43 21.10
C ASN A 13 14.88 10.07 19.64
N PHE A 14 13.93 10.80 19.05
CA PHE A 14 13.42 10.57 17.67
C PHE A 14 14.55 10.50 16.63
N TYR A 15 15.62 11.27 16.82
CA TYR A 15 16.75 11.33 15.90
C TYR A 15 17.55 10.04 15.82
N SER A 16 17.74 9.30 16.92
CA SER A 16 18.55 8.07 16.91
C SER A 16 17.77 6.86 16.40
N ILE A 17 16.43 6.85 16.54
CA ILE A 17 15.58 5.75 16.08
C ILE A 17 15.22 5.93 14.59
N ALA A 18 14.97 7.17 14.15
CA ALA A 18 14.80 7.55 12.74
C ALA A 18 16.01 7.22 11.84
N ALA A 19 17.17 6.92 12.44
CA ALA A 19 18.37 6.54 11.72
C ALA A 19 18.37 5.09 11.22
N THR A 20 17.50 4.21 11.73
CA THR A 20 17.50 2.79 11.33
C THR A 20 17.02 2.62 9.88
N PRO A 21 17.70 1.81 9.05
CA PRO A 21 17.29 1.58 7.66
C PRO A 21 15.84 1.10 7.55
N TYR A 22 15.41 0.23 8.47
CA TYR A 22 14.05 -0.29 8.50
C TYR A 22 12.99 0.80 8.69
N LEU A 23 13.23 1.76 9.57
CA LEU A 23 12.28 2.85 9.80
C LEU A 23 12.22 3.81 8.61
N LYS A 24 13.35 4.07 7.95
CA LYS A 24 13.41 4.88 6.71
C LYS A 24 12.60 4.24 5.59
N VAL A 25 12.80 2.93 5.37
CA VAL A 25 12.07 2.16 4.34
C VAL A 25 10.56 2.18 4.62
N ASN A 26 10.14 1.87 5.85
CA ASN A 26 8.71 1.87 6.18
C ASN A 26 8.09 3.27 6.06
N SER A 27 8.82 4.33 6.45
CA SER A 27 8.36 5.72 6.29
C SER A 27 8.19 6.11 4.83
N ALA A 28 9.15 5.73 3.96
CA ALA A 28 9.06 6.00 2.53
C ALA A 28 7.85 5.28 1.90
N PHE A 29 7.65 3.99 2.21
CA PHE A 29 6.48 3.26 1.74
C PHE A 29 5.18 3.84 2.29
N ALA A 30 5.10 4.21 3.57
CA ALA A 30 3.91 4.84 4.14
C ALA A 30 3.57 6.14 3.41
N LEU A 31 4.57 6.96 3.08
CA LEU A 31 4.38 8.19 2.31
C LEU A 31 3.85 7.91 0.90
N ILE A 32 4.45 6.97 0.17
CA ILE A 32 4.00 6.59 -1.18
C ILE A 32 2.55 6.09 -1.14
N LEU A 33 2.22 5.23 -0.18
CA LEU A 33 0.87 4.70 -0.02
C LEU A 33 -0.14 5.81 0.35
N LEU A 34 0.27 6.76 1.19
CA LEU A 34 -0.54 7.93 1.51
C LEU A 34 -0.86 8.77 0.25
N LEU A 35 0.12 8.95 -0.64
CA LEU A 35 -0.09 9.67 -1.90
C LEU A 35 -1.12 8.99 -2.80
N VAL A 36 -1.23 7.65 -2.78
CA VAL A 36 -2.28 6.91 -3.52
C VAL A 36 -3.67 7.29 -3.01
N PHE A 37 -3.85 7.41 -1.69
CA PHE A 37 -5.14 7.83 -1.11
C PHE A 37 -5.43 9.31 -1.39
N ILE A 38 -4.44 10.18 -1.27
CA ILE A 38 -4.58 11.60 -1.59
C ILE A 38 -4.98 11.78 -3.06
N TYR A 39 -4.30 11.09 -3.97
CA TYR A 39 -4.66 11.10 -5.39
C TYR A 39 -6.13 10.69 -5.60
N SER A 40 -6.56 9.61 -4.95
CA SER A 40 -7.93 9.10 -5.04
C SER A 40 -8.98 10.07 -4.47
N LEU A 41 -8.61 10.85 -3.44
CA LEU A 41 -9.46 11.90 -2.86
C LEU A 41 -9.59 13.11 -3.78
N VAL A 42 -8.47 13.58 -4.33
CA VAL A 42 -8.42 14.82 -5.11
C VAL A 42 -9.11 14.66 -6.47
N PHE A 43 -8.93 13.52 -7.15
CA PHE A 43 -9.46 13.31 -8.50
C PHE A 43 -10.75 12.46 -8.46
N SER A 44 -11.86 13.01 -8.98
CA SER A 44 -13.16 12.30 -9.11
C SER A 44 -13.44 11.87 -10.56
N GLN A 45 -14.40 10.94 -10.72
CA GLN A 45 -14.73 10.15 -11.92
C GLN A 45 -14.70 10.89 -13.27
N ASN A 46 -15.01 12.19 -13.30
CA ASN A 46 -15.14 12.96 -14.54
C ASN A 46 -13.87 13.71 -14.96
N LYS A 47 -12.74 13.52 -14.25
CA LYS A 47 -11.45 14.17 -14.55
C LYS A 47 -10.28 13.19 -14.56
N HIS A 48 -10.50 11.92 -14.89
CA HIS A 48 -9.38 10.99 -15.04
C HIS A 48 -8.69 11.23 -16.40
N PRO A 49 -7.44 11.74 -16.44
CA PRO A 49 -6.82 12.21 -17.68
C PRO A 49 -6.31 11.09 -18.59
N ILE A 50 -6.42 9.83 -18.16
CA ILE A 50 -5.75 8.70 -18.80
C ILE A 50 -6.80 7.76 -19.39
N PRO A 51 -7.16 7.93 -20.68
CA PRO A 51 -7.96 6.93 -21.38
C PRO A 51 -7.21 5.59 -21.43
N ALA A 52 -7.97 4.49 -21.44
CA ALA A 52 -7.39 3.16 -21.54
C ALA A 52 -6.90 2.90 -22.97
N ALA A 53 -5.64 3.25 -23.24
CA ALA A 53 -5.01 3.12 -24.56
C ALA A 53 -5.13 1.69 -25.15
N LEU A 54 -4.99 0.65 -24.32
CA LEU A 54 -5.18 -0.74 -24.74
C LEU A 54 -6.59 -1.00 -25.28
N THR A 55 -7.63 -0.56 -24.57
CA THR A 55 -9.01 -0.79 -25.03
C THR A 55 -9.32 -0.03 -26.32
N GLN A 56 -8.72 1.16 -26.50
CA GLN A 56 -8.90 1.93 -27.74
C GLN A 56 -8.22 1.28 -28.95
N LEU A 57 -7.10 0.59 -28.75
CA LEU A 57 -6.31 -0.01 -29.82
C LEU A 57 -6.69 -1.47 -30.12
N THR A 58 -7.05 -2.25 -29.10
CA THR A 58 -7.26 -3.71 -29.25
C THR A 58 -8.69 -4.17 -28.93
N GLY A 59 -9.55 -3.29 -28.41
CA GLY A 59 -10.89 -3.67 -27.93
C GLY A 59 -10.89 -4.48 -26.62
N ILE A 60 -9.72 -4.91 -26.13
CA ILE A 60 -9.59 -5.69 -24.90
C ILE A 60 -9.74 -4.76 -23.68
N VAL A 61 -10.60 -5.13 -22.74
CA VAL A 61 -10.78 -4.41 -21.48
C VAL A 61 -9.86 -5.02 -20.42
N PRO A 62 -8.76 -4.34 -20.03
CA PRO A 62 -7.86 -4.87 -19.02
C PRO A 62 -8.51 -4.79 -17.63
N PRO A 63 -8.18 -5.71 -16.70
CA PRO A 63 -8.64 -5.65 -15.30
C PRO A 63 -8.26 -4.37 -14.56
N SER A 64 -7.27 -3.62 -15.06
CA SER A 64 -6.85 -2.32 -14.52
C SER A 64 -7.71 -1.14 -14.97
N LYS A 65 -8.59 -1.31 -15.97
CA LYS A 65 -9.45 -0.23 -16.47
C LYS A 65 -10.39 0.26 -15.38
N GLY A 66 -10.44 1.56 -15.14
CA GLY A 66 -11.32 2.15 -14.13
C GLY A 66 -10.86 2.00 -12.69
N LEU A 67 -9.66 1.44 -12.43
CA LEU A 67 -9.17 1.23 -11.06
C LEU A 67 -9.05 2.54 -10.26
N SER A 68 -8.48 3.58 -10.87
CA SER A 68 -8.35 4.90 -10.24
C SER A 68 -9.71 5.54 -9.92
N ALA A 69 -10.70 5.36 -10.81
CA ALA A 69 -12.06 5.83 -10.60
C ALA A 69 -12.77 5.03 -9.50
N ALA A 70 -12.55 3.72 -9.44
CA ALA A 70 -13.07 2.86 -8.39
C ALA A 70 -12.47 3.25 -7.03
N PHE A 71 -11.16 3.48 -6.93
CA PHE A 71 -10.49 3.94 -5.71
C PHE A 71 -11.08 5.25 -5.20
N SER A 72 -11.29 6.19 -6.13
CA SER A 72 -11.93 7.47 -5.86
C SER A 72 -13.33 7.31 -5.24
N GLN A 73 -14.12 6.34 -5.69
CA GLN A 73 -15.42 6.01 -5.08
C GLN A 73 -15.29 5.29 -3.73
N ILE A 74 -14.31 4.38 -3.60
CA ILE A 74 -14.05 3.62 -2.36
C ILE A 74 -13.74 4.57 -1.21
N VAL A 75 -12.86 5.56 -1.43
CA VAL A 75 -12.53 6.53 -0.38
C VAL A 75 -13.72 7.43 -0.01
N ARG A 76 -14.71 7.58 -0.90
CA ARG A 76 -15.97 8.29 -0.63
C ARG A 76 -17.08 7.36 -0.11
N PHE A 77 -16.76 6.14 0.29
CA PHE A 77 -17.69 5.13 0.79
C PHE A 77 -18.79 4.72 -0.21
N ASN A 78 -18.58 4.96 -1.51
CA ASN A 78 -19.52 4.57 -2.56
C ASN A 78 -19.09 3.24 -3.21
N PHE A 79 -19.27 2.16 -2.46
CA PHE A 79 -18.80 0.83 -2.87
C PHE A 79 -19.56 0.26 -4.08
N THR A 80 -20.84 0.57 -4.22
CA THR A 80 -21.65 0.13 -5.36
C THR A 80 -21.11 0.71 -6.66
N ASN A 81 -20.89 2.03 -6.72
CA ASN A 81 -20.32 2.65 -7.92
C ASN A 81 -18.86 2.23 -8.14
N ALA A 82 -18.10 2.01 -7.06
CA ALA A 82 -16.73 1.49 -7.19
C ALA A 82 -16.71 0.12 -7.89
N HIS A 83 -17.62 -0.79 -7.51
CA HIS A 83 -17.72 -2.11 -8.10
C HIS A 83 -18.17 -2.06 -9.57
N ILE A 84 -19.10 -1.17 -9.92
CA ILE A 84 -19.52 -0.94 -11.31
C ILE A 84 -18.34 -0.46 -12.16
N LEU A 85 -17.53 0.46 -11.63
CA LEU A 85 -16.36 0.99 -12.34
C LEU A 85 -15.23 -0.02 -12.49
N ASN A 86 -14.99 -0.83 -11.46
CA ASN A 86 -14.03 -1.92 -11.52
C ASN A 86 -14.37 -3.00 -10.46
N PRO A 87 -14.71 -4.24 -10.86
CA PRO A 87 -15.08 -5.30 -9.93
C PRO A 87 -13.91 -5.74 -9.03
N TYR A 88 -12.66 -5.54 -9.47
CA TYR A 88 -11.46 -5.84 -8.71
C TYR A 88 -10.97 -4.64 -7.86
N GLY A 89 -11.59 -3.46 -8.00
CA GLY A 89 -11.16 -2.22 -7.37
C GLY A 89 -11.05 -2.33 -5.85
N LEU A 90 -12.05 -2.93 -5.20
CA LEU A 90 -12.02 -3.16 -3.74
C LEU A 90 -10.88 -4.07 -3.30
N ARG A 91 -10.62 -5.15 -4.05
CA ARG A 91 -9.56 -6.11 -3.75
C ARG A 91 -8.17 -5.49 -3.89
N VAL A 92 -7.95 -4.66 -4.91
CA VAL A 92 -6.67 -3.98 -5.11
C VAL A 92 -6.52 -2.81 -4.12
N PHE A 93 -7.59 -2.08 -3.83
CA PHE A 93 -7.57 -1.01 -2.82
C PHE A 93 -7.22 -1.53 -1.43
N SER A 94 -7.74 -2.71 -1.05
CA SER A 94 -7.46 -3.31 0.26
C SER A 94 -5.98 -3.64 0.44
N PHE A 95 -5.25 -4.00 -0.62
CA PHE A 95 -3.79 -4.13 -0.55
C PHE A 95 -3.14 -2.84 -0.07
N PHE A 96 -3.43 -1.72 -0.73
CA PHE A 96 -2.86 -0.43 -0.36
C PHE A 96 -3.22 -0.02 1.06
N LEU A 97 -4.48 -0.25 1.47
CA LEU A 97 -4.96 0.05 2.81
C LEU A 97 -4.26 -0.78 3.89
N ILE A 98 -4.23 -2.11 3.71
CA ILE A 98 -3.58 -3.01 4.65
C ILE A 98 -2.09 -2.72 4.72
N GLN A 99 -1.43 -2.52 3.57
CA GLN A 99 -0.01 -2.15 3.52
C GLN A 99 0.25 -0.84 4.27
N PHE A 100 -0.59 0.18 4.10
CA PHE A 100 -0.41 1.45 4.80
C PHE A 100 -0.53 1.27 6.31
N ILE A 101 -1.54 0.53 6.78
CA ILE A 101 -1.72 0.19 8.20
C ILE A 101 -0.51 -0.57 8.73
N LEU A 102 0.01 -1.55 7.98
CA LEU A 102 1.22 -2.30 8.37
C LEU A 102 2.43 -1.38 8.51
N ARG A 103 2.70 -0.49 7.54
CA ARG A 103 3.84 0.45 7.61
C ARG A 103 3.73 1.37 8.82
N VAL A 104 2.55 1.96 9.06
CA VAL A 104 2.31 2.82 10.22
C VAL A 104 2.46 2.03 11.53
N GLY A 105 1.91 0.83 11.61
CA GLY A 105 2.04 -0.04 12.79
C GLY A 105 3.48 -0.42 13.10
N LEU A 106 4.28 -0.73 12.06
CA LEU A 106 5.71 -1.05 12.19
C LEU A 106 6.54 0.17 12.59
N ILE A 107 6.24 1.36 12.05
CA ILE A 107 6.84 2.63 12.47
C ILE A 107 6.57 2.86 13.96
N VAL A 108 5.31 2.79 14.38
CA VAL A 108 4.91 3.00 15.79
C VAL A 108 5.58 1.97 16.71
N THR A 109 5.63 0.70 16.28
CA THR A 109 6.26 -0.38 17.06
C THR A 109 7.77 -0.17 17.19
N ALA A 110 8.45 0.19 16.10
CA ALA A 110 9.90 0.47 16.10
C ALA A 110 10.26 1.67 16.97
N LEU A 111 9.41 2.71 16.97
CA LEU A 111 9.57 3.89 17.81
C LEU A 111 9.35 3.58 19.29
N ARG A 112 8.28 2.85 19.63
CA ARG A 112 7.88 2.56 21.01
C ARG A 112 8.71 1.44 21.65
N PHE A 113 9.15 0.48 20.84
CA PHE A 113 9.87 -0.71 21.28
C PHE A 113 11.07 -0.99 20.36
N PRO A 114 12.17 -0.23 20.49
CA PRO A 114 13.31 -0.32 19.57
C PRO A 114 13.97 -1.70 19.51
N ASN A 115 13.88 -2.50 20.59
CA ASN A 115 14.42 -3.87 20.65
C ASN A 115 13.48 -4.93 20.03
N SER A 116 12.28 -4.54 19.59
CA SER A 116 11.30 -5.47 19.00
C SER A 116 11.52 -5.71 17.51
N VAL A 117 12.28 -4.85 16.83
CA VAL A 117 12.60 -5.03 15.40
C VAL A 117 13.73 -6.05 15.28
N LYS A 118 13.36 -7.31 15.10
CA LYS A 118 14.28 -8.42 14.87
C LYS A 118 14.20 -8.89 13.42
N THR A 119 15.17 -9.67 12.98
CA THR A 119 15.16 -10.30 11.64
C THR A 119 13.88 -11.08 11.37
N SER A 120 13.33 -11.75 12.40
CA SER A 120 12.04 -12.47 12.30
C SER A 120 10.87 -11.52 11.97
N THR A 121 10.81 -10.33 12.57
CA THR A 121 9.79 -9.32 12.27
C THR A 121 9.86 -8.87 10.81
N ILE A 122 11.08 -8.65 10.31
CA ILE A 122 11.32 -8.25 8.91
C ILE A 122 10.89 -9.36 7.96
N ALA A 123 11.24 -10.62 8.25
CA ALA A 123 10.85 -11.77 7.43
C ALA A 123 9.33 -11.95 7.37
N VAL A 124 8.63 -11.80 8.50
CA VAL A 124 7.17 -11.86 8.56
C VAL A 124 6.52 -10.72 7.78
N ASP A 125 7.03 -9.50 7.89
CA ASP A 125 6.58 -8.33 7.13
C ASP A 125 6.69 -8.56 5.61
N ILE A 126 7.84 -9.07 5.15
CA ILE A 126 8.06 -9.42 3.74
C ILE A 126 7.06 -10.50 3.30
N LEU A 127 6.91 -11.57 4.09
CA LEU A 127 6.02 -12.69 3.74
C LEU A 127 4.57 -12.25 3.63
N ILE A 128 4.06 -11.50 4.61
CA ILE A 128 2.69 -10.96 4.59
C ILE A 128 2.52 -10.05 3.38
N SER A 129 3.51 -9.21 3.08
CA SER A 129 3.43 -8.29 1.94
C SER A 129 3.41 -9.01 0.60
N LEU A 130 4.20 -10.08 0.44
CA LEU A 130 4.20 -10.92 -0.76
C LEU A 130 2.88 -11.66 -0.94
N ILE A 131 2.35 -12.27 0.13
CA ILE A 131 1.06 -12.98 0.09
C ILE A 131 -0.05 -12.02 -0.30
N LEU A 132 -0.10 -10.83 0.32
CA LEU A 132 -1.09 -9.81 -0.02
C LEU A 132 -0.94 -9.31 -1.46
N LEU A 133 0.28 -9.13 -1.96
CA LEU A 133 0.53 -8.72 -3.34
C LEU A 133 -0.06 -9.74 -4.32
N ILE A 134 0.32 -11.01 -4.17
CA ILE A 134 -0.16 -12.09 -5.05
C ILE A 134 -1.68 -12.21 -4.94
N TYR A 135 -2.21 -12.22 -3.72
CA TYR A 135 -3.64 -12.36 -3.50
C TYR A 135 -4.42 -11.19 -4.10
N CYS A 136 -4.06 -9.94 -3.83
CA CYS A 136 -4.86 -8.80 -4.28
C CYS A 136 -4.71 -8.52 -5.79
N PHE A 137 -3.52 -8.76 -6.36
CA PHE A 137 -3.23 -8.48 -7.76
C PHE A 137 -3.39 -9.68 -8.69
N TYR A 138 -3.81 -10.86 -8.19
CA TYR A 138 -3.98 -12.06 -9.00
C TYR A 138 -4.70 -11.84 -10.35
N PRO A 139 -5.85 -11.12 -10.45
CA PRO A 139 -6.53 -10.92 -11.73
C PRO A 139 -5.70 -10.12 -12.74
N LEU A 140 -4.88 -9.18 -12.27
CA LEU A 140 -4.00 -8.37 -13.11
C LEU A 140 -2.78 -9.20 -13.55
N ILE A 141 -2.23 -10.01 -12.65
CA ILE A 141 -1.11 -10.92 -12.92
C ILE A 141 -1.52 -11.92 -14.00
N GLU A 142 -2.67 -12.60 -13.82
CA GLU A 142 -3.21 -13.57 -14.78
C GLU A 142 -3.39 -12.95 -16.17
N PHE A 143 -4.01 -11.77 -16.24
CA PHE A 143 -4.22 -11.07 -17.51
C PHE A 143 -2.89 -10.72 -18.19
N THR A 144 -1.90 -10.26 -17.43
CA THR A 144 -0.57 -9.91 -17.95
C THR A 144 0.14 -11.15 -18.52
N PHE A 145 0.08 -12.28 -17.83
CA PHE A 145 0.66 -13.53 -18.32
C PHE A 145 -0.03 -14.03 -19.60
N LYS A 146 -1.36 -13.95 -19.68
CA LYS A 146 -2.10 -14.32 -20.91
C LYS A 146 -1.67 -13.46 -22.11
N MET A 147 -1.59 -12.15 -21.92
CA MET A 147 -1.12 -11.23 -22.97
C MET A 147 0.33 -11.52 -23.38
N LEU A 148 1.20 -11.82 -22.42
CA LEU A 148 2.59 -12.16 -22.70
C LEU A 148 2.71 -13.45 -23.51
N LEU A 149 1.97 -14.50 -23.15
CA LEU A 149 1.98 -15.78 -23.87
C LEU A 149 1.48 -15.63 -25.31
N GLN A 150 0.47 -14.79 -25.54
CA GLN A 150 -0.04 -14.49 -26.88
C GLN A 150 1.00 -13.82 -27.79
N LEU A 151 2.02 -13.15 -27.24
CA LEU A 151 3.09 -12.54 -28.03
C LEU A 151 4.07 -13.58 -28.61
N PHE A 152 4.15 -14.76 -27.98
CA PHE A 152 5.06 -15.84 -28.36
C PHE A 152 4.38 -16.93 -29.20
N GLN A 153 3.10 -16.77 -29.52
CA GLN A 153 2.33 -17.63 -30.42
C GLN A 153 2.17 -16.95 -31.78
#